data_AF-A0A0D9WE87-F1
#
_entry.id   AF-A0A0D9WE87-F1
#
_cell.length_a   1.000
_cell.length_b   1.000
_cell.length_c   1.000
_cell.angle_alpha   90.00
_cell.angle_beta   90.00
_cell.angle_gamma   90.00
#
_symmetry.space_group_name_H-M   'P 1'
#
loop_
_entity.id
_entity.type
_entity.pdbx_description
1 polymer ?
#
loop_
_entity_poly.entity_id
_entity_poly.type
_entity_poly.pdbx_seq_one_letter_code
_entity_poly.pdbx_strand_id
1 'polypeptide(L)' 'MAAASAVPFGLRKQLEAAEKCFADGNIKVGKMHADMAAALFSSSPEAQSAQAAFKVHAAAAAIKNDHYAVLGIEKPNP' A
#
# COMPACT_ATOMS: atom_id res chain seq x y z
N MET A 1 20.12 -18.99 3.93
CA MET A 1 19.47 -18.51 5.16
C MET A 1 19.60 -16.99 5.17
N ALA A 2 18.67 -16.30 4.51
CA ALA A 2 18.72 -14.85 4.37
C ALA A 2 18.48 -14.24 5.76
N ALA A 3 19.40 -13.38 6.19
CA ALA A 3 19.30 -12.66 7.44
C ALA A 3 17.92 -12.01 7.51
N ALA A 4 17.22 -12.17 8.64
CA ALA A 4 16.20 -11.23 9.05
C ALA A 4 16.89 -9.87 9.14
N SER A 5 16.94 -9.14 8.03
CA SER A 5 17.31 -7.74 7.98
C SER A 5 16.41 -7.10 9.01
N ALA A 6 17.00 -6.68 10.13
CA ALA A 6 16.28 -6.06 11.21
C ALA A 6 15.59 -4.83 10.62
N VAL A 7 14.32 -5.01 10.23
CA VAL A 7 13.50 -3.97 9.63
C VAL A 7 13.59 -2.80 10.59
N PRO A 8 14.09 -1.63 10.14
CA PRO A 8 14.28 -0.49 11.03
C PRO A 8 13.02 -0.27 11.86
N PHE A 9 13.16 -0.03 13.16
CA PHE A 9 12.00 0.07 14.07
C PHE A 9 10.95 1.07 13.57
N GLY A 10 11.40 2.18 12.97
CA GLY A 10 10.53 3.16 12.32
C GLY A 10 9.74 2.58 11.14
N LEU A 11 10.35 1.75 10.30
CA LEU A 11 9.69 1.08 9.18
C LEU A 11 8.63 0.10 9.69
N ARG A 12 9.00 -0.76 10.64
CA ARG A 12 8.07 -1.74 11.24
C ARG A 12 6.83 -1.04 11.81
N LYS A 13 7.02 0.05 12.55
CA LYS A 13 5.91 0.81 13.15
C LYS A 13 4.96 1.42 12.11
N GLN A 14 5.49 1.90 10.98
CA GLN A 14 4.68 2.43 9.88
C GLN A 14 3.90 1.31 9.17
N LEU A 15 4.52 0.15 8.94
CA LEU A 15 3.85 -1.01 8.35
C LEU A 15 2.74 -1.56 9.26
N GLU A 16 3.00 -1.71 10.56
CA GLU A 16 1.99 -2.15 11.54
C GLU A 16 0.82 -1.15 11.63
N ALA A 17 1.09 0.17 11.55
CA ALA A 17 0.04 1.19 11.52
C ALA A 17 -0.79 1.11 10.23
N ALA A 18 -0.13 0.89 9.08
CA ALA A 18 -0.80 0.69 7.81
C ALA A 18 -1.71 -0.54 7.83
N GLU A 19 -1.22 -1.69 8.31
CA GLU A 19 -1.99 -2.93 8.44
C GLU A 19 -3.21 -2.78 9.36
N LYS A 20 -3.06 -2.12 10.51
CA LYS A 20 -4.21 -1.81 11.38
C LYS A 20 -5.26 -0.98 10.66
N CYS A 21 -4.84 0.06 9.95
CA CYS A 21 -5.77 0.87 9.15
C CYS A 21 -6.45 0.05 8.05
N PHE A 22 -5.75 -0.91 7.45
CA PHE A 22 -6.35 -1.82 6.47
C PHE A 22 -7.42 -2.71 7.11
N ALA A 23 -7.11 -3.31 8.26
CA ALA A 23 -8.06 -4.13 9.01
C ALA A 23 -9.31 -3.35 9.44
N ASP A 24 -9.14 -2.07 9.79
CA ASP A 24 -10.23 -1.14 10.14
C ASP A 24 -10.98 -0.59 8.90
N GLY A 25 -10.57 -0.97 7.68
CA GLY A 25 -11.15 -0.45 6.43
C GLY A 25 -10.77 1.00 6.09
N ASN A 26 -9.87 1.61 6.87
CA ASN A 26 -9.36 2.96 6.65
C ASN A 26 -8.19 2.99 5.66
N ILE A 27 -8.50 2.65 4.40
CA ILE A 27 -7.51 2.54 3.32
C ILE A 27 -6.76 3.86 3.07
N LYS A 28 -7.41 5.02 3.29
CA LYS A 28 -6.79 6.34 3.10
C LYS A 28 -5.64 6.58 4.09
N VAL A 29 -5.86 6.34 5.37
CA VAL A 29 -4.83 6.52 6.41
C VAL A 29 -3.76 5.43 6.30
N GLY A 30 -4.15 4.19 5.97
CA GLY A 30 -3.19 3.12 5.70
C GLY A 30 -2.25 3.44 4.54
N LYS A 31 -2.78 4.03 3.45
CA LYS A 31 -1.96 4.51 2.33
C LYS A 31 -0.97 5.59 2.76
N MET A 32 -1.37 6.54 3.60
CA MET A 32 -0.46 7.58 4.12
C MET A 32 0.74 6.97 4.87
N HIS A 33 0.50 5.99 5.74
CA HIS A 33 1.57 5.28 6.46
C HIS A 33 2.49 4.51 5.50
N ALA A 34 1.92 3.85 4.48
CA ALA A 34 2.70 3.12 3.48
C ALA A 34 3.52 4.06 2.56
N ASP A 35 2.95 5.20 2.15
CA ASP A 35 3.66 6.24 1.39
C ASP A 35 4.80 6.84 2.23
N MET A 36 4.57 7.08 3.52
CA MET A 36 5.60 7.58 4.44
C MET A 36 6.71 6.54 4.66
N ALA A 37 6.36 5.25 4.78
CA ALA A 37 7.33 4.17 4.85
C ALA A 37 8.21 4.12 3.60
N ALA A 38 7.61 4.20 2.41
CA ALA A 38 8.36 4.18 1.14
C ALA A 38 9.22 5.44 0.94
N ALA A 39 8.78 6.61 1.42
CA ALA A 39 9.56 7.84 1.35
C ALA A 39 10.77 7.83 2.30
N LEU A 40 10.60 7.32 3.52
CA LEU A 40 11.65 7.27 4.54
C LEU A 40 12.61 6.09 4.35
N PHE A 41 12.12 4.98 3.80
CA PHE A 41 12.85 3.72 3.63
C PHE A 41 12.78 3.28 2.17
N SER A 42 13.17 4.16 1.24
CA SER A 42 13.07 3.92 -0.21
C SER A 42 13.86 2.70 -0.70
N SER A 43 14.88 2.27 0.04
CA SER A 43 15.67 1.07 -0.24
C SER A 43 15.09 -0.22 0.33
N SER A 44 13.97 -0.17 1.07
CA SER A 44 13.32 -1.35 1.65
C SER A 44 12.27 -1.91 0.67
N PRO A 45 12.42 -3.19 0.26
CA PRO A 45 11.40 -3.88 -0.54
C PRO A 45 10.05 -3.97 0.17
N GLU A 46 10.04 -4.09 1.51
CA GLU A 46 8.83 -4.17 2.32
C GLU A 46 8.02 -2.87 2.27
N ALA A 47 8.70 -1.73 2.35
CA ALA A 47 8.07 -0.41 2.23
C ALA A 47 7.43 -0.21 0.84
N GLN A 48 8.15 -0.58 -0.22
CA GLN A 48 7.66 -0.50 -1.60
C GLN A 48 6.46 -1.43 -1.84
N SER A 49 6.52 -2.65 -1.29
CA SER A 49 5.44 -3.65 -1.40
C SER A 49 4.17 -3.16 -0.72
N ALA A 50 4.28 -2.62 0.50
CA ALA A 50 3.15 -2.03 1.21
C ALA A 50 2.54 -0.86 0.44
N GLN A 51 3.38 0.05 -0.10
CA GLN A 51 2.92 1.17 -0.90
C GLN A 51 2.12 0.71 -2.14
N ALA A 52 2.63 -0.29 -2.86
CA ALA A 52 1.96 -0.85 -4.03
C ALA A 52 0.59 -1.44 -3.67
N ALA A 53 0.51 -2.23 -2.60
CA ALA A 53 -0.74 -2.81 -2.12
C ALA A 53 -1.78 -1.72 -1.81
N PHE A 54 -1.39 -0.68 -1.07
CA PHE A 54 -2.31 0.42 -0.74
C PHE A 54 -2.73 1.27 -1.95
N LYS A 55 -1.88 1.40 -2.97
CA LYS A 55 -2.27 2.06 -4.23
C LYS A 55 -3.38 1.26 -4.93
N VAL A 56 -3.27 -0.07 -4.99
CA VAL A 56 -4.32 -0.93 -5.56
C VAL A 56 -5.61 -0.84 -4.75
N HIS A 57 -5.52 -0.92 -3.41
CA HIS A 57 -6.70 -0.81 -2.56
C HIS A 57 -7.35 0.57 -2.63
N ALA A 58 -6.56 1.65 -2.70
CA ALA A 58 -7.09 3.01 -2.85
C ALA A 58 -7.75 3.21 -4.22
N ALA A 59 -7.16 2.66 -5.30
CA ALA A 59 -7.77 2.66 -6.62
C ALA A 59 -9.08 1.86 -6.60
N ALA A 60 -9.08 0.64 -6.08
CA ALA A 60 -10.28 -0.18 -5.95
C ALA A 60 -11.38 0.50 -5.11
N ALA A 61 -11.02 1.20 -4.03
CA ALA A 61 -11.97 1.94 -3.21
C ALA A 61 -12.54 3.19 -3.91
N ALA A 62 -11.76 3.83 -4.80
CA ALA A 62 -12.20 4.97 -5.59
C ALA A 62 -13.13 4.56 -6.75
N ILE A 63 -13.03 3.31 -7.20
CA ILE A 63 -13.71 2.85 -8.39
C ILE A 63 -14.96 2.04 -8.01
N LYS A 64 -16.08 2.75 -7.83
CA LYS A 64 -17.40 2.12 -7.90
C LYS A 64 -17.66 1.77 -9.37
N ASN A 65 -17.57 0.48 -9.75
CA ASN A 65 -18.03 -0.09 -11.04
C ASN A 65 -17.12 -0.09 -12.29
N ASP A 66 -15.84 0.28 -12.17
CA ASP A 66 -14.88 0.26 -13.29
C ASP A 66 -13.52 -0.40 -12.96
N HIS A 67 -13.52 -1.72 -12.89
CA HIS A 67 -12.33 -2.52 -12.57
C HIS A 67 -11.15 -2.30 -13.54
N TYR A 68 -11.39 -1.72 -14.72
CA TYR A 68 -10.39 -1.44 -15.74
C TYR A 68 -9.58 -0.17 -15.43
N ALA A 69 -10.15 0.77 -14.68
CA ALA A 69 -9.45 1.98 -14.27
C ALA A 69 -8.23 1.71 -13.35
N VAL A 70 -8.20 0.57 -12.64
CA VAL A 70 -7.01 0.15 -11.85
C VAL A 70 -5.80 -0.12 -12.76
N LEU A 71 -6.06 -0.59 -13.98
CA LEU A 71 -5.03 -0.91 -14.98
C LEU A 71 -4.72 0.27 -15.90
N GLY A 72 -5.39 1.42 -15.72
CA GLY A 72 -5.26 2.58 -16.60
C GLY A 72 -5.83 2.35 -18.01
N ILE A 73 -6.72 1.37 -18.17
CA ILE A 73 -7.38 1.05 -19.45
C ILE A 73 -8.85 1.44 -19.39
N GLU A 74 -9.38 1.91 -20.51
CA GLU A 74 -10.82 2.20 -20.64
C GLU A 74 -11.62 0.89 -20.56
N LYS A 75 -12.75 0.94 -19.84
CA LYS A 75 -13.69 -0.19 -19.77
C LYS A 75 -14.15 -0.58 -21.18
N PRO A 76 -13.95 -1.83 -21.62
CA PRO A 76 -14.49 -2.27 -22.90
C PRO A 76 -16.02 -2.18 -22.86
N ASN A 77 -16.59 -1.54 -23.88
CA ASN A 77 -18.04 -1.44 -24.07
C ASN A 77 -18.58 -2.82 -24.53
N PRO A 78 -19.76 -3.28 -24.04
CA PRO A 78 -20.35 -4.54 -24.47
C PRO A 78 -20.77 -4.56 -25.93
#